data_AF-A0A3B9HZA3-F1
#
_entry.id   AF-A0A3B9HZA3-F1
#
_cell.length_a   1.000
_cell.length_b   1.000
_cell.length_c   1.000
_cell.angle_alpha   90.00
_cell.angle_beta   90.00
_cell.angle_gamma   90.00
#
_symmetry.space_group_name_H-M   'P 1'
#
loop_
_entity.id
_entity.type
_entity.pdbx_description
1 polymer ?
#
loop_
_entity_poly.entity_id
_entity_poly.type
_entity_poly.pdbx_seq_one_letter_code
_entity_poly.pdbx_strand_id
1 'polypeptide(L)'
;MWQLEVKIIALTLVYFTGWFMFEKVFSVIWSRLTGGTDKDAGMPRARRKVVPIASVTPVDQTWRYIKGLSSPDWRIRRISCIQLGDRRGTAVVEALIEALEDPREEVSLAAGEALTRIGDPAAIEALTSHCGRLETRSMRSYENYRAA
;
A
#
# COMPACT_ATOMS: atom_id res chain seq x y z
N MET A 1 -63.74 0.85 -25.69
CA MET A 1 -62.61 1.11 -24.76
C MET A 1 -61.26 0.70 -25.36
N TRP A 2 -61.15 -0.52 -25.93
CA TRP A 2 -59.93 -1.06 -26.57
C TRP A 2 -59.27 -0.21 -27.69
N GLN A 3 -60.04 0.53 -28.48
CA GLN A 3 -59.50 1.31 -29.62
C GLN A 3 -58.65 2.51 -29.20
N LEU A 4 -58.84 3.03 -27.97
CA LEU A 4 -58.10 4.19 -27.46
C LEU A 4 -56.72 3.78 -26.93
N GLU A 5 -56.64 2.65 -26.22
CA GLU A 5 -55.39 2.13 -25.65
C GLU A 5 -54.39 1.72 -26.74
N VAL A 6 -54.86 1.09 -27.82
CA VAL A 6 -54.01 0.71 -28.96
C VAL A 6 -53.43 1.94 -29.67
N LYS A 7 -54.20 3.02 -29.79
CA LYS A 7 -53.72 4.27 -30.39
C LYS A 7 -52.64 4.95 -29.55
N ILE A 8 -52.79 4.92 -28.22
CA ILE A 8 -51.79 5.48 -27.30
C ILE A 8 -50.49 4.69 -27.38
N ILE A 9 -50.56 3.35 -27.38
CA ILE A 9 -49.37 2.49 -27.47
C ILE A 9 -48.68 2.64 -28.84
N ALA A 10 -49.45 2.72 -29.93
CA ALA A 10 -48.88 2.96 -31.25
C ALA A 10 -48.18 4.32 -31.34
N LEU A 11 -48.79 5.36 -30.74
CA LEU A 11 -48.21 6.70 -30.72
C LEU A 11 -46.89 6.73 -29.91
N THR A 12 -46.86 6.11 -28.72
CA THR A 12 -45.63 6.09 -27.90
C THR A 12 -44.52 5.26 -28.54
N LEU A 13 -44.83 4.19 -29.25
CA LEU A 13 -43.84 3.36 -29.95
C LEU A 13 -43.23 4.09 -31.16
N VAL A 14 -44.05 4.82 -31.92
CA VAL A 14 -43.56 5.70 -33.01
C VAL A 14 -42.69 6.83 -32.45
N TYR A 15 -43.11 7.46 -31.35
CA TYR A 15 -42.31 8.48 -30.69
C TYR A 15 -41.00 7.91 -30.14
N PHE A 16 -41.02 6.72 -29.53
CA PHE A 16 -39.84 6.08 -28.94
C PHE A 16 -38.82 5.67 -30.01
N THR A 17 -39.29 5.08 -31.12
CA THR A 17 -38.43 4.70 -32.24
C THR A 17 -37.90 5.91 -33.00
N GLY A 18 -38.70 6.97 -33.15
CA GLY A 18 -38.26 8.25 -33.70
C GLY A 18 -37.20 8.93 -32.83
N TRP A 19 -37.41 8.97 -31.51
CA TRP A 19 -36.45 9.51 -30.54
C TRP A 19 -35.13 8.73 -30.53
N PHE A 20 -35.19 7.39 -30.55
CA PHE A 20 -34.01 6.53 -30.51
C PHE A 20 -33.17 6.62 -31.78
N MET A 21 -33.82 6.67 -32.96
CA MET A 21 -33.12 6.91 -34.22
C MET A 21 -32.54 8.32 -34.27
N PHE A 22 -33.23 9.32 -33.73
CA PHE A 22 -32.73 10.70 -33.65
C PHE A 22 -31.46 10.78 -32.79
N GLU A 23 -31.39 10.13 -31.63
CA GLU A 23 -30.19 10.18 -30.77
C GLU A 23 -28.96 9.57 -31.46
N LYS A 24 -29.12 8.42 -32.14
CA LYS A 24 -28.01 7.72 -32.80
C LYS A 24 -27.59 8.37 -34.11
N VAL A 25 -28.55 8.79 -34.93
CA VAL A 25 -28.27 9.40 -36.24
C VAL A 25 -27.79 10.84 -36.08
N PHE A 26 -28.34 11.60 -35.12
CA PHE A 26 -27.85 12.95 -34.81
C PHE A 26 -26.42 12.92 -34.29
N SER A 27 -26.04 11.96 -33.44
CA SER A 27 -24.64 11.82 -32.98
C SER A 27 -23.66 11.56 -34.14
N VAL A 28 -24.03 10.70 -35.08
CA VAL A 28 -23.18 10.37 -36.24
C VAL A 28 -23.12 11.52 -37.26
N ILE A 29 -24.22 12.23 -37.48
CA ILE A 29 -24.24 13.38 -38.39
C ILE A 29 -23.56 14.59 -37.74
N TRP A 30 -23.77 14.83 -36.45
CA TRP A 30 -23.13 15.91 -35.70
C TRP A 30 -21.61 15.72 -35.62
N SER A 31 -21.13 14.48 -35.45
CA SER A 31 -19.68 14.19 -35.50
C SER A 31 -19.04 14.34 -36.89
N ARG A 32 -19.85 14.35 -37.96
CA ARG A 32 -19.38 14.66 -39.33
C ARG A 32 -19.52 16.14 -39.70
N LEU A 33 -20.54 16.81 -39.18
CA LEU A 33 -20.82 18.23 -39.45
C LEU A 33 -19.95 19.16 -38.59
N THR A 34 -19.69 18.76 -37.35
CA THR A 34 -18.62 19.34 -36.54
C THR A 34 -17.35 18.60 -36.91
N GLY A 35 -16.60 19.16 -37.86
CA GLY A 35 -15.34 18.62 -38.34
C GLY A 35 -14.50 18.08 -37.19
N GLY A 36 -13.92 16.90 -37.41
CA GLY A 36 -13.23 16.10 -36.40
C GLY A 36 -12.48 16.97 -35.42
N THR A 37 -12.72 16.73 -34.13
CA THR A 37 -11.79 17.22 -33.14
C THR A 37 -10.49 16.44 -33.34
N ASP A 38 -9.64 16.93 -34.24
CA ASP A 38 -8.21 16.67 -34.25
C ASP A 38 -7.68 17.19 -32.91
N LYS A 39 -7.90 16.42 -31.84
CA LYS A 39 -7.28 16.65 -30.53
C LYS A 39 -5.80 16.26 -30.53
N ASP A 40 -5.23 15.99 -31.70
CA ASP A 40 -3.87 15.49 -31.86
C ASP A 40 -2.94 16.53 -32.52
N ALA A 41 -3.46 17.66 -33.03
CA ALA A 41 -2.68 18.71 -33.70
C ALA A 41 -1.83 19.60 -32.76
N GLY A 42 -1.72 19.23 -31.49
CA GLY A 42 -0.85 19.89 -30.50
C GLY A 42 -0.16 18.91 -29.56
N MET A 43 -0.11 17.61 -29.89
CA MET A 43 0.53 16.63 -29.01
C MET A 43 2.05 16.67 -29.24
N PRO A 44 2.87 17.16 -28.29
CA PRO A 44 4.31 17.03 -28.42
C PRO A 44 4.61 15.55 -28.56
N ARG A 45 5.25 15.17 -29.69
CA ARG A 45 5.73 13.80 -30.01
C ARG A 45 6.00 13.09 -28.71
N ALA A 46 5.16 12.11 -28.36
CA ALA A 46 5.11 11.47 -27.06
C ALA A 46 6.49 11.47 -26.44
N ARG A 47 6.77 12.50 -25.63
CA ARG A 47 8.08 12.72 -25.02
C ARG A 47 8.16 11.50 -24.15
N ARG A 48 8.89 10.46 -24.58
CA ARG A 48 9.02 9.15 -23.90
C ARG A 48 8.98 9.52 -22.44
N LYS A 49 7.86 9.25 -21.75
CA LYS A 49 7.61 9.84 -20.44
C LYS A 49 8.84 9.46 -19.65
N VAL A 50 9.77 10.41 -19.48
CA VAL A 50 10.96 10.18 -18.69
C VAL A 50 10.32 10.17 -17.33
N VAL A 51 10.05 8.95 -16.86
CA VAL A 51 9.58 8.71 -15.52
C VAL A 51 10.54 9.54 -14.67
N PRO A 52 10.07 10.60 -13.99
CA PRO A 52 10.96 11.43 -13.21
C PRO A 52 11.77 10.48 -12.33
N ILE A 53 13.08 10.70 -12.18
CA ILE A 53 13.93 9.75 -11.44
C ILE A 53 13.37 9.46 -10.04
N ALA A 54 12.60 10.42 -9.50
CA ALA A 54 11.80 10.35 -8.28
C ALA A 54 10.66 9.32 -8.27
N SER A 55 10.16 8.85 -9.42
CA SER A 55 9.11 7.82 -9.51
C SER A 55 9.61 6.48 -10.07
N VAL A 56 10.89 6.36 -10.45
CA VAL A 56 11.54 5.05 -10.74
C VAL A 56 12.08 4.40 -9.47
N THR A 57 12.29 5.17 -8.41
CA THR A 57 12.48 4.62 -7.07
C THR A 57 11.21 4.90 -6.29
N PRO A 58 10.53 3.93 -5.65
CA PRO A 58 9.94 4.31 -4.38
C PRO A 58 11.11 4.91 -3.57
N VAL A 59 10.94 6.10 -2.99
CA VAL A 59 11.94 6.68 -2.05
C VAL A 59 11.88 5.84 -0.77
N ASP A 60 12.11 4.54 -0.92
CA ASP A 60 11.99 3.53 0.09
C ASP A 60 13.33 3.51 0.80
N GLN A 61 13.44 4.42 1.77
CA GLN A 61 14.61 4.51 2.66
C GLN A 61 14.79 3.27 3.54
N THR A 62 13.95 2.25 3.36
CA THR A 62 14.01 0.93 4.01
C THR A 62 15.40 0.35 3.99
N TRP A 63 16.08 0.35 2.83
CA TRP A 63 17.44 -0.18 2.72
C TRP A 63 18.43 0.57 3.62
N ARG A 64 18.22 1.88 3.83
CA ARG A 64 19.06 2.72 4.69
C ARG A 64 18.83 2.37 6.16
N TYR A 65 17.60 2.09 6.55
CA TYR A 65 17.28 1.67 7.91
C TYR A 65 17.74 0.23 8.18
N ILE A 66 17.58 -0.68 7.23
CA ILE A 66 18.15 -2.03 7.31
C ILE A 66 19.67 -1.94 7.51
N LYS A 67 20.36 -1.12 6.73
CA LYS A 67 21.80 -0.86 6.93
C LYS A 67 22.10 -0.21 8.29
N GLY A 68 21.20 0.62 8.79
CA GLY A 68 21.32 1.29 10.09
C GLY A 68 21.23 0.35 11.28
N LEU A 69 20.62 -0.84 11.13
CA LEU A 69 20.62 -1.89 12.16
C LEU A 69 22.02 -2.45 12.44
N SER A 70 22.96 -2.35 11.50
CA SER A 70 24.36 -2.76 11.73
C SER A 70 25.25 -1.63 12.26
N SER A 71 24.68 -0.50 12.67
CA SER A 71 25.45 0.65 13.16
C SER A 71 26.10 0.37 14.53
N PRO A 72 27.33 0.85 14.77
CA PRO A 72 27.97 0.73 16.09
C PRO A 72 27.21 1.49 17.18
N ASP A 73 26.54 2.61 16.85
CA ASP A 73 25.73 3.35 17.80
C ASP A 73 24.34 2.70 17.96
N TRP A 74 24.05 2.25 19.18
CA TRP A 74 22.78 1.64 19.55
C TRP A 74 21.59 2.59 19.32
N ARG A 75 21.79 3.92 19.39
CA ARG A 75 20.73 4.89 19.11
C ARG A 75 20.29 4.84 17.65
N ILE A 76 21.24 4.66 16.74
CA ILE A 76 20.97 4.56 15.30
C ILE A 76 20.24 3.26 14.98
N ARG A 77 20.64 2.15 15.62
CA ARG A 77 19.93 0.87 15.50
C ARG A 77 18.49 0.98 15.97
N ARG A 78 18.26 1.56 17.16
CA ARG A 78 16.92 1.81 17.70
C ARG A 78 16.06 2.65 16.76
N ILE A 79 16.58 3.77 16.26
CA ILE A 79 15.86 4.64 15.30
C ILE A 79 15.51 3.83 14.04
N SER A 80 16.41 2.99 13.57
CA SER A 80 16.18 2.14 12.40
C SER A 80 15.04 1.15 12.64
N CYS A 81 14.97 0.49 13.79
CA CYS A 81 13.84 -0.37 14.16
C CYS A 81 12.51 0.40 14.10
N ILE A 82 12.45 1.59 14.69
CA ILE A 82 11.23 2.43 14.74
C ILE A 82 10.77 2.79 13.32
N GLN A 83 11.70 3.20 12.45
CA GLN A 83 11.37 3.60 11.07
C GLN A 83 10.98 2.41 10.17
N LEU A 84 11.39 1.20 10.53
CA LEU A 84 11.02 -0.03 9.85
C LEU A 84 9.65 -0.58 10.29
N GLY A 85 9.15 -0.22 11.47
CA GLY A 85 7.87 -0.73 12.00
C GLY A 85 6.63 -0.37 11.19
N ASP A 86 6.71 0.66 10.34
CA ASP A 86 5.62 1.04 9.41
C ASP A 86 5.83 0.48 7.99
N ARG A 87 6.89 -0.30 7.77
CA ARG A 87 7.26 -0.84 6.46
C ARG A 87 7.02 -2.34 6.44
N ARG A 88 6.15 -2.77 5.53
CA ARG A 88 5.86 -4.19 5.30
C ARG A 88 6.81 -4.75 4.25
N GLY A 89 7.39 -5.91 4.52
CA GLY A 89 8.23 -6.64 3.58
C GLY A 89 9.00 -7.75 4.27
N THR A 90 9.20 -8.87 3.59
CA THR A 90 9.90 -10.04 4.15
C THR A 90 11.30 -9.69 4.66
N ALA A 91 12.06 -8.92 3.87
CA ALA A 91 13.39 -8.42 4.26
C ALA A 91 13.37 -7.51 5.50
N VAL A 92 12.27 -6.80 5.75
CA VAL A 92 12.12 -5.95 6.94
C VAL A 92 11.85 -6.81 8.16
N VAL A 93 10.97 -7.82 8.02
CA VAL A 93 10.66 -8.77 9.09
C VAL A 93 11.90 -9.55 9.50
N GLU A 94 12.66 -10.09 8.53
CA GLU A 94 13.92 -10.79 8.80
C GLU A 94 14.93 -9.91 9.54
N ALA A 95 15.13 -8.67 9.07
CA ALA A 95 16.07 -7.74 9.70
C ALA A 95 15.64 -7.32 11.11
N LEU A 96 14.34 -7.17 11.37
CA LEU A 96 13.81 -6.87 12.70
C LEU A 96 13.89 -8.08 13.64
N ILE A 97 13.76 -9.31 13.12
CA ILE A 97 13.96 -10.53 13.91
C ILE A 97 15.40 -10.62 14.40
N GLU A 98 16.38 -10.32 13.55
CA GLU A 98 17.80 -10.24 13.97
C GLU A 98 17.99 -9.16 15.05
N ALA A 99 17.33 -8.00 14.90
CA ALA A 99 17.38 -6.92 15.88
C ALA A 99 16.71 -7.25 17.23
N LEU A 100 15.87 -8.29 17.33
CA LEU A 100 15.36 -8.77 18.62
C LEU A 100 16.47 -9.34 19.51
N GLU A 101 17.54 -9.87 18.91
CA GLU A 101 18.66 -10.46 19.65
C GLU A 101 19.75 -9.43 20.00
N ASP A 102 19.50 -8.13 19.76
CA ASP A 102 20.44 -7.08 20.09
C ASP A 102 20.80 -7.10 21.58
N PRO A 103 22.09 -6.96 21.96
CA PRO A 103 22.51 -6.96 23.36
C PRO A 103 21.90 -5.81 24.17
N ARG A 104 21.44 -4.75 23.50
CA ARG A 104 20.85 -3.58 24.14
C ARG A 104 19.33 -3.73 24.20
N GLU A 105 18.79 -3.75 25.42
CA GLU A 105 17.36 -3.95 25.67
C GLU A 105 16.49 -2.91 24.95
N GLU A 106 16.93 -1.65 24.87
CA GLU A 106 16.18 -0.60 24.17
C GLU A 106 16.05 -0.82 22.66
N VAL A 107 17.00 -1.54 22.04
CA VAL A 107 16.94 -1.88 20.60
C VAL A 107 16.05 -3.09 20.40
N SER A 108 16.20 -4.11 21.24
CA SER A 108 15.38 -5.33 21.21
C SER A 108 13.89 -5.03 21.45
N LEU A 109 13.57 -4.16 22.41
CA LEU A 109 12.20 -3.68 22.64
C LEU A 109 11.64 -2.94 21.43
N ALA A 110 12.42 -2.03 20.82
CA ALA A 110 11.99 -1.30 19.63
C ALA A 110 11.78 -2.22 18.42
N ALA A 111 12.59 -3.28 18.28
CA ALA A 111 12.39 -4.31 17.27
C ALA A 111 11.09 -5.08 17.52
N GLY A 112 10.78 -5.39 18.79
CA GLY A 112 9.53 -6.04 19.17
C GLY A 112 8.29 -5.19 18.88
N GLU A 113 8.34 -3.90 19.22
CA GLU A 113 7.29 -2.93 18.88
C GLU A 113 7.11 -2.78 17.35
N ALA A 114 8.21 -2.77 16.59
CA ALA A 114 8.15 -2.70 15.14
C ALA A 114 7.49 -3.95 14.53
N LEU A 115 7.87 -5.14 15.01
CA LEU A 115 7.31 -6.41 14.55
C LEU A 115 5.82 -6.55 14.88
N THR A 116 5.40 -6.14 16.09
CA THR A 116 3.97 -6.11 16.46
C THR A 116 3.15 -5.14 15.62
N ARG A 117 3.70 -3.98 15.24
CA ARG A 117 3.05 -3.02 14.33
C ARG A 117 2.88 -3.56 12.90
N ILE A 118 3.86 -4.31 12.40
CA ILE A 118 3.78 -4.95 11.08
C ILE A 118 2.67 -6.02 11.07
N GLY A 119 2.59 -6.84 12.12
CA GLY A 119 1.54 -7.86 12.29
C GLY A 119 1.66 -9.04 11.31
N ASP A 120 2.89 -9.35 10.88
CA ASP A 120 3.17 -10.52 10.04
C ASP A 120 3.10 -11.81 10.89
N PRO A 121 2.49 -12.92 10.42
CA PRO A 121 2.50 -14.19 11.13
C PRO A 121 3.90 -14.66 11.56
N ALA A 122 4.91 -14.46 10.70
CA ALA A 122 6.30 -14.83 11.02
C ALA A 122 6.86 -13.99 12.17
N ALA A 123 6.41 -12.74 12.32
CA ALA A 123 6.78 -11.88 13.43
C ALA A 123 6.23 -12.39 14.76
N ILE A 124 5.04 -13.00 14.77
CA ILE A 124 4.38 -13.51 15.99
C ILE A 124 5.16 -14.69 16.59
N GLU A 125 5.60 -15.63 15.76
CA GLU A 125 6.41 -16.78 16.20
C GLU A 125 7.77 -16.36 16.76
N ALA A 126 8.42 -15.37 16.12
CA ALA A 126 9.68 -14.82 16.60
C ALA A 126 9.53 -14.10 17.96
N LEU A 127 8.46 -13.31 18.12
CA LEU A 127 8.17 -12.59 19.37
C LEU A 127 7.85 -13.51 20.54
N THR A 128 7.04 -14.55 20.32
CA THR A 128 6.70 -15.53 21.36
C THR A 128 7.93 -16.27 21.86
N SER A 129 8.79 -16.69 20.93
CA SER A 129 10.08 -17.32 21.26
C SER A 129 10.99 -16.39 22.06
N HIS A 130 11.06 -15.10 21.70
CA HIS A 130 11.87 -14.14 22.43
C HIS A 130 11.33 -13.83 23.83
N CYS A 131 10.01 -13.64 23.96
CA CYS A 131 9.37 -13.36 25.25
C CYS A 131 9.63 -14.49 26.27
N GLY A 132 9.50 -15.76 25.86
CA GLY A 132 9.80 -16.89 26.74
C GLY A 132 11.26 -16.92 27.21
N ARG A 133 12.20 -16.46 26.37
CA ARG A 133 13.62 -16.34 26.74
C ARG A 133 13.85 -15.22 27.75
N LEU A 134 13.18 -14.07 27.58
CA LEU A 134 13.25 -12.95 28.53
C LEU A 134 12.65 -13.30 29.88
N GLU A 135 11.52 -14.02 29.91
CA GLU A 135 10.89 -14.52 31.14
C GLU A 135 11.83 -15.46 31.91
N THR A 136 12.51 -16.37 31.20
CA THR A 136 13.49 -17.26 31.83
C THR A 136 14.66 -16.45 32.44
N ARG A 137 15.12 -15.41 31.74
CA ARG A 137 16.21 -14.55 32.21
C ARG A 137 15.81 -13.71 33.43
N SER A 138 14.59 -13.17 33.43
CA SER A 138 14.08 -12.34 34.53
C SER A 138 13.83 -13.17 35.79
N MET A 139 13.27 -14.36 35.65
CA MET A 139 13.04 -15.30 36.74
C MET A 139 14.35 -15.68 37.44
N ARG A 140 15.38 -15.97 36.65
CA ARG A 140 16.72 -16.29 37.17
C ARG A 140 17.36 -15.12 37.92
N SER A 141 17.17 -13.90 37.44
CA SER A 141 17.62 -12.70 38.17
C SER A 141 16.87 -12.53 39.50
N TYR A 142 15.56 -12.72 39.52
CA TYR A 142 14.76 -12.61 40.76
C TYR A 142 15.16 -13.65 41.81
N GLU A 143 15.40 -14.90 41.40
CA GLU A 143 15.90 -15.96 42.27
C GLU A 143 17.27 -15.61 42.88
N ASN A 144 18.18 -15.04 42.08
CA ASN A 144 19.49 -14.59 42.57
C ASN A 144 19.36 -13.45 43.60
N TYR A 145 18.43 -12.51 43.40
CA TYR A 145 18.15 -11.46 44.39
C TYR A 145 17.52 -12.00 45.68
N ARG A 146 16.69 -13.04 45.59
CA ARG A 146 16.07 -13.67 46.76
C ARG A 146 17.06 -14.51 47.57
N ALA A 147 18.07 -15.08 46.91
CA ALA A 147 19.06 -15.96 47.53
C ALA A 147 20.27 -15.21 48.15
N ALA A 148 20.39 -13.91 47.91
CA ALA A 148 21.41 -13.02 48.48
C ALA A 148 20.92 -12.33 49.76
#